data_AF-A0A650CQ79-F1
#
_entry.id   AF-A0A650CQ79-F1
#
_cell.length_a   1.000
_cell.length_b   1.000
_cell.length_c   1.000
_cell.angle_alpha   90.00
_cell.angle_beta   90.00
_cell.angle_gamma   90.00
#
_symmetry.space_group_name_H-M   'P 1'
#
loop_
_entity.id
_entity.type
_entity.pdbx_description
1 polymer ?
#
loop_
_entity_poly.entity_id
_entity_poly.type
_entity_poly.pdbx_seq_one_letter_code
_entity_poly.pdbx_strand_id
1 'polypeptide(L)' 'MVDIYTIMLLGYEVSQRKRVNLGIYTLKFYRKKGKTPEGYLYIVTLLKDGKVVESGIFGDYKNAVIYAGQIFMRFR' A
#
# COMPACT_ATOMS: atom_id res chain seq x y z
N MET A 1 14.42 -14.04 -7.95
CA MET A 1 13.39 -14.01 -6.89
C MET A 1 13.59 -12.69 -6.16
N VAL A 2 12.60 -11.80 -6.15
CA VAL A 2 12.69 -10.54 -5.39
C VAL A 2 12.56 -10.90 -3.91
N ASP A 3 13.48 -10.43 -3.09
CA ASP A 3 13.49 -10.77 -1.67
C ASP A 3 12.44 -9.96 -0.89
N ILE A 4 12.05 -10.49 0.26
CA ILE A 4 11.00 -9.89 1.11
C ILE A 4 11.41 -8.52 1.67
N TYR A 5 12.70 -8.25 1.86
CA TYR A 5 13.17 -6.94 2.35
C TYR A 5 12.91 -5.86 1.30
N THR A 6 13.17 -6.14 0.03
CA THR A 6 12.86 -5.19 -1.06
C THR A 6 11.37 -4.85 -1.11
N ILE A 7 10.49 -5.85 -0.99
CA ILE A 7 9.04 -5.64 -0.94
C ILE A 7 8.67 -4.76 0.26
N MET A 8 9.20 -5.07 1.45
CA MET A 8 8.92 -4.30 2.65
C MET A 8 9.42 -2.87 2.57
N LEU A 9 10.60 -2.63 1.98
CA LEU A 9 11.18 -1.29 1.81
C LEU A 9 10.28 -0.43 0.93
N LEU A 10 9.83 -0.96 -0.22
CA LEU A 10 8.93 -0.25 -1.12
C LEU A 10 7.57 0.00 -0.47
N GLY A 11 7.01 -1.00 0.21
CA GLY A 11 5.77 -0.84 0.94
C GLY A 11 5.85 0.24 2.03
N TYR A 12 6.98 0.29 2.74
CA TYR A 12 7.27 1.30 3.75
C TYR A 12 7.38 2.68 3.10
N GLU A 13 8.04 2.81 1.95
CA GLU A 13 8.11 4.07 1.21
C GLU A 13 6.71 4.61 0.88
N VAL A 14 5.82 3.75 0.36
CA VAL A 14 4.42 4.13 0.08
C VAL A 14 3.70 4.56 1.35
N SER A 15 3.91 3.83 2.45
CA SER A 15 3.27 4.14 3.74
C SER A 15 3.72 5.49 4.30
N GLN A 16 4.97 5.91 4.08
CA GLN A 16 5.46 7.22 4.48
C GLN A 16 4.94 8.32 3.56
N ARG A 17 5.02 8.12 2.24
CA ARG A 17 4.63 9.13 1.25
C ARG A 17 3.12 9.30 1.11
N LYS A 18 2.33 8.31 1.53
CA LYS A 18 0.84 8.22 1.41
C LYS A 18 0.29 8.19 -0.01
N ARG A 19 1.00 8.76 -0.98
CA ARG A 19 0.67 8.76 -2.41
C ARG A 19 1.97 8.64 -3.22
N VAL A 20 2.04 7.67 -4.10
CA VAL A 20 3.14 7.45 -5.04
C VAL A 20 2.58 7.34 -6.45
N ASN A 21 3.16 8.09 -7.40
CA ASN A 21 2.78 8.01 -8.80
C ASN A 21 3.70 7.00 -9.51
N LEU A 22 3.10 6.08 -10.26
CA LEU A 22 3.75 4.97 -10.96
C LEU A 22 3.31 5.00 -12.44
N GLY A 23 3.74 6.04 -13.16
CA GLY A 23 3.22 6.38 -14.49
C GLY A 23 1.76 6.86 -14.42
N ILE A 24 0.87 6.22 -15.18
CA ILE A 24 -0.58 6.52 -15.18
C ILE A 24 -1.30 6.01 -13.92
N TYR A 25 -0.59 5.24 -13.08
CA TYR A 25 -1.13 4.70 -11.85
C TYR A 25 -0.78 5.58 -10.65
N THR A 26 -1.65 5.60 -9.65
CA THR A 26 -1.40 6.23 -8.36
C THR A 26 -1.66 5.22 -7.25
N LEU A 27 -0.63 4.87 -6.48
CA LEU A 27 -0.74 4.03 -5.30
C LEU A 27 -0.91 4.92 -4.06
N LYS A 28 -2.00 4.71 -3.32
CA LYS A 28 -2.32 5.42 -2.08
C LYS A 28 -2.23 4.47 -0.90
N PHE A 29 -1.74 5.00 0.23
CA PHE A 29 -1.70 4.32 1.51
C PHE A 29 -2.19 5.28 2.58
N TYR A 30 -3.28 4.92 3.26
CA TYR A 30 -3.83 5.75 4.34
C TYR A 30 -4.33 4.90 5.50
N ARG A 31 -4.45 5.55 6.66
CA ARG A 31 -4.88 4.92 7.91
C ARG A 31 -6.15 5.62 8.40
N LYS A 32 -7.13 4.85 8.86
CA LYS A 32 -8.30 5.36 9.56
C LYS A 32 -8.43 4.72 10.94
N LYS A 33 -9.01 5.42 11.91
CA LYS A 33 -9.41 4.80 13.18
C LYS A 33 -10.45 3.71 12.89
N GLY A 34 -10.36 2.58 13.58
CA GLY A 34 -11.24 1.43 13.36
C GLY A 34 -11.33 0.55 14.59
N LYS A 35 -12.31 -0.37 14.59
CA LYS A 35 -12.49 -1.38 15.65
C LYS A 35 -11.59 -2.59 15.39
N THR A 36 -10.27 -2.38 15.37
CA THR A 36 -9.27 -3.46 15.32
C THR A 36 -8.53 -3.50 16.66
N PRO A 37 -7.80 -4.59 16.98
CA PRO A 37 -6.99 -4.65 18.20
C PRO A 37 -6.00 -3.48 18.33
N GLU A 38 -5.46 -2.99 17.20
CA GLU A 38 -4.53 -1.85 17.15
C GLU A 38 -5.24 -0.49 17.04
N GLY A 39 -6.57 -0.46 16.97
CA GLY A 39 -7.37 0.76 16.84
C GLY A 39 -7.34 1.42 15.46
N TYR A 40 -6.69 0.79 14.47
CA TYR A 40 -6.51 1.32 13.14
C TYR A 40 -6.81 0.31 12.03
N LEU A 41 -7.29 0.83 10.90
CA LEU A 41 -7.37 0.14 9.63
C LEU A 41 -6.47 0.85 8.63
N TYR A 42 -5.68 0.06 7.92
CA TYR A 42 -4.80 0.50 6.84
C TYR A 42 -5.46 0.16 5.51
N ILE A 43 -5.49 1.13 4.61
CA ILE A 43 -6.12 0.98 3.31
C ILE A 43 -5.08 1.34 2.26
N VAL A 44 -4.89 0.42 1.32
CA VAL A 44 -3.98 0.56 0.19
C VAL A 44 -4.81 0.50 -1.08
N THR A 45 -4.67 1.50 -1.95
CA THR A 45 -5.51 1.63 -3.14
C THR A 45 -4.66 1.99 -4.34
N LEU A 46 -4.77 1.22 -5.41
CA LEU A 46 -4.19 1.54 -6.71
C LEU A 46 -5.27 2.19 -7.58
N LEU A 47 -4.95 3.36 -8.12
CA LEU A 47 -5.78 4.11 -9.04
C LEU A 47 -5.17 4.07 -10.44
N LYS A 48 -6.01 3.98 -11.48
CA LYS A 48 -5.64 4.25 -12.88
C LYS A 48 -6.56 5.37 -13.37
N ASP A 49 -5.99 6.48 -13.82
CA ASP A 49 -6.76 7.66 -14.26
C ASP A 49 -7.83 8.09 -13.24
N GLY A 50 -7.47 8.08 -11.95
CA GLY A 50 -8.35 8.46 -10.84
C GLY A 50 -9.38 7.40 -10.41
N LYS A 51 -9.51 6.27 -11.12
CA LYS A 51 -10.43 5.18 -10.77
C LYS A 51 -9.73 4.08 -9.99
N VAL A 52 -10.37 3.56 -8.95
CA VAL A 52 -9.84 2.42 -8.18
C VAL A 52 -9.84 1.18 -9.04
N VAL A 53 -8.67 0.58 -9.23
CA VAL A 53 -8.50 -0.68 -9.97
C VAL A 53 -8.12 -1.84 -9.06
N GLU A 54 -7.54 -1.56 -7.89
CA GLU A 54 -7.19 -2.55 -6.89
C GLU A 54 -7.19 -1.89 -5.50
N SER A 55 -7.66 -2.60 -4.47
CA SER A 55 -7.66 -2.09 -3.10
C SER A 55 -7.59 -3.23 -2.08
N GLY A 56 -6.90 -2.98 -0.96
CA GLY A 56 -6.85 -3.87 0.20
C GLY A 56 -7.08 -3.10 1.49
N ILE A 57 -7.74 -3.74 2.47
CA ILE A 57 -7.98 -3.21 3.82
C ILE A 57 -7.38 -4.19 4.82
N PHE A 58 -6.58 -3.67 5.75
CA PHE A 58 -5.81 -4.47 6.70
C PHE A 58 -5.94 -3.93 8.11
N GLY A 59 -6.09 -4.81 9.09
CA GLY A 59 -6.00 -4.46 10.51
C GLY A 59 -4.57 -4.44 11.06
N ASP A 60 -3.64 -5.06 10.34
CA ASP A 60 -2.22 -5.16 10.70
C ASP A 60 -1.37 -4.31 9.75
N TYR A 61 -0.47 -3.51 10.30
CA TYR A 61 0.37 -2.59 9.53
C TYR A 61 1.35 -3.32 8.60
N LYS A 62 1.96 -4.41 9.08
CA LYS A 62 2.96 -5.17 8.32
C LYS A 62 2.34 -5.75 7.05
N ASN A 63 1.15 -6.31 7.14
CA ASN A 63 0.41 -6.86 6.00
C ASN A 63 0.05 -5.77 4.99
N ALA A 64 -0.37 -4.58 5.44
CA ALA A 64 -0.62 -3.45 4.56
C ALA A 64 0.64 -2.99 3.82
N VAL A 65 1.78 -2.92 4.52
CA VAL A 65 3.08 -2.59 3.94
C VAL A 65 3.50 -3.61 2.89
N ILE A 66 3.44 -4.91 3.22
CA ILE A 66 3.79 -5.98 2.26
C ILE A 66 2.92 -5.87 1.01
N TYR A 67 1.61 -5.68 1.18
CA TYR A 67 0.68 -5.55 0.06
C TYR A 67 1.00 -4.33 -0.83
N ALA A 68 1.26 -3.16 -0.22
CA ALA A 68 1.67 -1.97 -0.97
C ALA A 68 2.99 -2.18 -1.73
N GLY A 69 3.96 -2.86 -1.11
CA GLY A 69 5.24 -3.19 -1.73
C GLY A 69 5.10 -4.14 -2.92
N GLN A 70 4.24 -5.15 -2.79
CA GLN A 70 3.92 -6.07 -3.88
C GLN A 70 3.27 -5.35 -5.06
N ILE A 71 2.40 -4.37 -4.82
CA ILE A 71 1.83 -3.54 -5.90
C ILE A 71 2.91 -2.69 -6.54
N PHE A 72 3.72 -1.98 -5.75
CA PHE A 72 4.79 -1.12 -6.27
C PHE A 72 5.73 -1.91 -7.19
N MET A 73 6.17 -3.09 -6.76
CA MET A 73 7.08 -3.96 -7.51
C MET A 73 6.62 -4.30 -8.92
N ARG A 74 5.31 -4.25 -9.22
CA ARG A 74 4.78 -4.52 -10.57
C ARG A 74 5.12 -3.41 -11.59
N PHE A 75 5.59 -2.26 -11.12
CA PHE A 75 5.92 -1.07 -11.92
C PHE A 75 7.42 -0.75 -11.92
N ARG A 76 8.25 -1.66 -11.39
CA ARG A 76 9.72 -1.64 -11.44
C ARG A 76 10.19 -2.60 -12.51
#